data_AF-A0A956D1K7-F1
#
_entry.id   AF-A0A956D1K7-F1
#
_cell.length_a   1.000
_cell.length_b   1.000
_cell.length_c   1.000
_cell.angle_alpha   90.00
_cell.angle_beta   90.00
_cell.angle_gamma   90.00
#
_symmetry.space_group_name_H-M   'P 1'
#
loop_
_entity.id
_entity.type
_entity.pdbx_description
1 polymer ?
#
loop_
_entity_poly.entity_id
_entity_poly.type
_entity_poly.pdbx_seq_one_letter_code
_entity_poly.pdbx_strand_id
1 'polypeptide(L)'
;MTGLFLELAAVGMLLWLVFEIGRALWRRSRAVAGQAERAREAAAKVEEALALPGATPERAVEVVSASVIEAQAVAQPCPICEHGMRVESHTVDTTLAEEPLRVVVLTCKRCGHRRRWYARVRGAQAH
;
A
#
# COMPACT_ATOMS: atom_id res chain seq x y z
N MET A 1 -52.37 -43.77 -3.54
CA MET A 1 -50.98 -43.87 -3.01
C MET A 1 -49.96 -43.01 -3.76
N THR A 2 -50.25 -42.46 -4.95
CA THR A 2 -49.30 -41.67 -5.76
C THR A 2 -49.08 -40.22 -5.29
N GLY A 3 -50.09 -39.59 -4.66
CA GLY A 3 -50.00 -38.19 -4.23
C GLY A 3 -48.95 -37.90 -3.15
N LEU A 4 -48.78 -38.80 -2.18
CA LEU A 4 -47.80 -38.64 -1.09
C LEU A 4 -46.34 -38.64 -1.59
N PHE A 5 -46.04 -39.45 -2.61
CA PHE A 5 -44.70 -39.51 -3.18
C PHE A 5 -44.36 -38.23 -3.97
N LEU A 6 -45.35 -37.63 -4.62
CA LEU A 6 -45.14 -36.37 -5.36
C LEU A 6 -44.88 -35.20 -4.40
N GLU A 7 -45.62 -35.13 -3.30
CA GLU A 7 -45.45 -34.14 -2.23
C GLU A 7 -44.05 -34.26 -1.58
N LEU A 8 -43.63 -35.48 -1.23
CA LEU A 8 -42.31 -35.73 -0.65
C LEU A 8 -41.17 -35.40 -1.61
N ALA A 9 -41.34 -35.70 -2.91
CA ALA A 9 -40.36 -35.35 -3.94
C ALA A 9 -40.25 -33.82 -4.11
N ALA A 10 -41.39 -33.11 -4.10
CA ALA A 10 -41.40 -31.65 -4.19
C ALA A 10 -40.71 -31.00 -2.99
N VAL A 11 -40.99 -31.48 -1.77
CA VAL A 11 -40.34 -30.99 -0.55
C VAL A 11 -38.84 -31.29 -0.58
N GLY A 12 -38.45 -32.50 -0.99
CA GLY A 12 -37.04 -32.88 -1.13
C GLY A 12 -36.30 -32.00 -2.13
N MET A 13 -36.92 -31.71 -3.28
CA MET A 13 -36.35 -30.82 -4.31
C MET A 13 -36.23 -29.38 -3.80
N LEU A 14 -37.22 -28.89 -3.04
CA LEU A 14 -37.19 -27.56 -2.46
C LEU A 14 -36.08 -27.43 -1.40
N LEU A 15 -35.93 -28.42 -0.52
CA LEU A 15 -34.86 -28.46 0.48
C LEU A 15 -33.48 -28.54 -0.19
N TRP A 16 -33.35 -29.33 -1.26
CA TRP A 16 -32.11 -29.42 -2.03
C TRP A 16 -31.75 -28.10 -2.72
N LEU A 17 -32.73 -27.40 -3.30
CA LEU A 17 -32.53 -26.07 -3.89
C LEU A 17 -32.09 -25.04 -2.85
N VAL A 18 -32.75 -24.99 -1.69
CA VAL A 18 -32.37 -24.09 -0.58
C VAL A 18 -30.94 -24.39 -0.13
N PHE A 19 -30.58 -25.66 -0.01
CA PHE A 19 -29.24 -26.07 0.38
C PHE A 19 -28.17 -25.61 -0.62
N GLU A 20 -28.36 -25.82 -1.93
CA GLU A 20 -27.39 -25.38 -2.94
C GLU A 20 -27.29 -23.86 -3.05
N ILE A 21 -28.42 -23.14 -2.93
CA ILE A 21 -28.42 -21.66 -2.88
C ILE A 21 -27.65 -21.18 -1.66
N GLY A 22 -27.92 -21.75 -0.48
CA GLY A 22 -27.18 -21.43 0.74
C GLY A 22 -25.68 -21.69 0.59
N ARG A 23 -25.30 -22.82 -0.02
CA ARG A 23 -23.91 -23.19 -0.29
C ARG A 23 -23.23 -22.20 -1.24
N ALA A 24 -23.93 -21.76 -2.28
CA ALA A 24 -23.43 -20.79 -3.24
C ALA A 24 -23.24 -19.39 -2.62
N LEU A 25 -24.21 -18.93 -1.81
CA LEU A 25 -24.11 -17.67 -1.08
C LEU A 25 -22.96 -17.71 -0.06
N TRP A 26 -22.77 -18.82 0.65
CA TRP A 26 -21.67 -18.97 1.59
C TRP A 26 -20.28 -18.96 0.91
N ARG A 27 -20.14 -19.58 -0.28
CA ARG A 27 -18.90 -19.48 -1.06
C ARG A 27 -18.60 -18.04 -1.46
N ARG A 28 -19.61 -17.28 -1.90
CA ARG A 28 -19.46 -15.87 -2.27
C ARG A 28 -19.06 -15.01 -1.07
N SER A 29 -19.74 -15.17 0.08
CA SER A 29 -19.42 -14.39 1.28
C SER A 29 -17.99 -14.64 1.77
N ARG A 30 -17.52 -15.90 1.72
CA ARG A 30 -16.15 -16.24 2.09
C ARG A 30 -15.11 -15.64 1.14
N ALA A 31 -15.39 -15.62 -0.16
CA ALA A 31 -14.52 -14.99 -1.15
C ALA A 31 -14.41 -13.47 -0.93
N VAL A 32 -15.52 -12.79 -0.64
CA VAL A 32 -15.55 -11.35 -0.32
C VAL A 32 -14.78 -11.07 0.97
N ALA A 33 -14.97 -11.89 2.01
CA ALA A 33 -14.23 -11.75 3.27
C ALA A 33 -12.71 -11.86 3.06
N GLY A 34 -12.25 -12.83 2.29
CA GLY A 34 -10.83 -12.99 1.98
C GLY A 34 -10.25 -11.84 1.14
N GLN A 35 -11.05 -11.22 0.26
CA GLN A 35 -10.61 -10.01 -0.46
C GLN A 35 -10.50 -8.80 0.48
N ALA A 36 -11.44 -8.63 1.40
CA ALA A 36 -11.41 -7.56 2.39
C ALA A 36 -10.21 -7.67 3.32
N GLU A 37 -9.85 -8.89 3.74
CA GLU A 37 -8.66 -9.15 4.56
C GLU A 37 -7.37 -8.75 3.83
N ARG A 38 -7.17 -9.20 2.59
CA ARG A 38 -6.00 -8.81 1.78
C ARG A 38 -5.93 -7.30 1.54
N ALA A 39 -7.07 -6.66 1.33
CA ALA A 39 -7.13 -5.21 1.16
C ALA A 39 -6.69 -4.48 2.44
N ARG A 40 -7.09 -4.97 3.62
CA ARG A 40 -6.64 -4.43 4.91
C ARG A 40 -5.14 -4.62 5.12
N GLU A 41 -4.61 -5.81 4.84
CA GLU A 41 -3.17 -6.07 4.93
C GLU A 41 -2.36 -5.19 3.98
N ALA A 42 -2.85 -5.01 2.75
CA ALA A 42 -2.21 -4.12 1.78
C ALA A 42 -2.25 -2.65 2.25
N ALA A 43 -3.37 -2.20 2.80
CA ALA A 43 -3.50 -0.86 3.36
C ALA A 43 -2.53 -0.63 4.53
N ALA A 44 -2.43 -1.58 5.45
CA ALA A 44 -1.51 -1.50 6.58
C ALA A 44 -0.04 -1.38 6.13
N LYS A 45 0.37 -2.15 5.11
CA LYS A 45 1.72 -2.06 4.54
C LYS A 45 2.00 -0.71 3.87
N VAL A 46 0.99 -0.14 3.20
CA VAL A 46 1.10 1.21 2.61
C VAL A 46 1.25 2.26 3.70
N GLU A 47 0.45 2.17 4.77
CA GLU A 47 0.52 3.08 5.91
C GLU A 47 1.90 3.02 6.59
N GLU A 48 2.42 1.82 6.83
CA GLU A 48 3.76 1.63 7.37
C GLU A 48 4.85 2.23 6.48
N ALA A 49 4.74 2.07 5.15
CA ALA A 49 5.66 2.68 4.20
C ALA A 49 5.58 4.22 4.20
N LEU A 50 4.38 4.80 4.34
CA LEU A 50 4.17 6.25 4.46
C LEU A 50 4.62 6.80 5.81
N ALA A 51 4.75 5.94 6.83
CA ALA A 51 5.24 6.34 8.13
C ALA A 51 6.76 6.60 8.15
N LEU A 52 7.50 6.13 7.14
CA LEU A 52 8.95 6.27 7.08
C LEU A 52 9.39 7.75 6.96
N PRO A 53 10.56 8.12 7.51
CA PRO A 53 11.10 9.46 7.39
C PRO A 53 11.31 9.85 5.92
N GLY A 54 10.77 11.01 5.52
CA GLY A 54 10.84 11.49 4.15
C GLY A 54 9.97 10.70 3.17
N ALA A 55 9.03 9.87 3.61
CA ALA A 55 8.13 9.15 2.70
C ALA A 55 7.07 10.04 2.04
N THR A 56 6.70 11.15 2.70
CA THR A 56 5.72 12.12 2.21
C THR A 56 6.23 13.56 2.33
N PRO A 57 5.66 14.52 1.59
CA PRO A 57 5.99 15.94 1.72
C PRO A 57 5.84 16.48 3.15
N GLU A 58 4.80 16.05 3.87
CA GLU A 58 4.50 16.47 5.24
C GLU A 58 5.51 15.90 6.24
N ARG A 59 6.13 14.76 5.90
CA ARG A 59 7.19 14.10 6.66
C ARG A 59 8.57 14.32 6.06
N ALA A 60 8.75 15.41 5.31
CA ALA A 60 10.04 15.75 4.73
C ALA A 60 11.11 15.88 5.82
N VAL A 61 12.28 15.27 5.58
CA VAL A 61 13.39 15.28 6.54
C VAL A 61 14.09 16.63 6.50
N GLU A 62 14.27 17.24 7.67
CA GLU A 62 15.05 18.46 7.79
C GLU A 62 16.55 18.15 7.68
N VAL A 63 17.21 18.82 6.75
CA VAL A 63 18.65 18.70 6.51
C VAL A 63 19.34 20.04 6.62
N VAL A 64 20.61 20.02 7.00
CA VAL A 64 21.40 21.26 7.20
C VAL A 64 21.87 21.90 5.89
N SER A 65 21.93 21.14 4.79
CA SER A 65 22.35 21.64 3.48
C SER A 65 21.86 20.71 2.37
N ALA A 66 21.85 21.19 1.13
CA ALA A 66 21.50 20.36 -0.03
C ALA A 66 22.51 19.22 -0.28
N SER A 67 23.77 19.41 0.09
CA SER A 67 24.86 18.46 -0.15
C SER A 67 24.73 17.15 0.65
N VAL A 68 24.01 17.15 1.78
CA VAL A 68 23.84 15.95 2.61
C VAL A 68 22.62 15.10 2.20
N ILE A 69 21.77 15.61 1.30
CA ILE A 69 20.48 15.00 0.96
C ILE A 69 20.65 13.59 0.40
N GLU A 70 21.48 13.45 -0.64
CA GLU A 70 21.65 12.15 -1.29
C GLU A 70 22.29 11.14 -0.36
N ALA A 71 23.29 11.57 0.43
CA ALA A 71 23.95 10.73 1.42
C ALA A 71 22.98 10.22 2.49
N GLN A 72 22.11 11.09 3.02
CA GLN A 72 21.08 10.68 3.99
C GLN A 72 20.00 9.80 3.36
N ALA A 73 19.58 10.11 2.12
CA ALA A 73 18.57 9.35 1.41
C ALA A 73 19.01 7.91 1.14
N VAL A 74 20.26 7.69 0.70
CA VAL A 74 20.79 6.34 0.43
C VAL A 74 21.17 5.56 1.69
N ALA A 75 21.38 6.24 2.81
CA ALA A 75 21.61 5.60 4.11
C ALA A 75 20.36 4.86 4.62
N GLN A 76 19.17 5.20 4.11
CA GLN A 76 17.94 4.48 4.42
C GLN A 76 17.90 3.14 3.67
N PRO A 77 17.74 2.01 4.37
CA PRO A 77 17.61 0.71 3.72
C PRO A 77 16.29 0.59 2.96
N CYS A 78 16.23 -0.34 2.01
CA CYS A 78 15.01 -0.65 1.30
C CYS A 78 13.93 -1.16 2.28
N PRO A 79 12.72 -0.57 2.31
CA PRO A 79 11.66 -1.03 3.23
C PRO A 79 11.09 -2.42 2.88
N ILE A 80 11.47 -2.99 1.72
CA ILE A 80 10.98 -4.29 1.24
C ILE A 80 11.99 -5.41 1.50
N CYS A 81 13.28 -5.15 1.33
CA CYS A 81 14.31 -6.19 1.42
C CYS A 81 15.53 -5.78 2.26
N GLU A 82 15.50 -4.61 2.88
CA GLU A 82 16.53 -4.07 3.79
C GLU A 82 17.92 -3.82 3.17
N HIS A 83 18.05 -3.96 1.85
CA HIS A 83 19.32 -3.69 1.15
C HIS A 83 19.50 -2.20 0.80
N GLY A 84 20.73 -1.84 0.47
CA GLY A 84 21.09 -0.48 0.08
C GLY A 84 20.30 0.05 -1.14
N MET A 85 19.99 1.34 -1.07
CA MET A 85 19.33 2.09 -2.14
C MET A 85 20.37 2.84 -3.00
N ARG A 86 19.97 3.26 -4.21
CA ARG A 86 20.72 4.22 -5.04
C ARG A 86 19.81 5.38 -5.44
N VAL A 87 20.41 6.54 -5.67
CA VAL A 87 19.71 7.69 -6.26
C VAL A 87 19.49 7.43 -7.75
N GLU A 88 18.26 7.66 -8.18
CA GLU A 88 17.85 7.65 -9.59
C GLU A 88 17.72 9.09 -10.12
N SER A 89 17.11 9.97 -9.35
CA SER A 89 17.02 11.40 -9.66
C SER A 89 16.92 12.24 -8.40
N HIS A 90 17.28 13.52 -8.52
CA HIS A 90 17.17 14.52 -7.45
C HIS A 90 16.69 15.83 -8.06
N THR A 91 15.52 16.29 -7.63
CA THR A 91 14.85 17.49 -8.16
C THR A 91 14.39 18.41 -7.03
N VAL A 92 14.07 19.66 -7.38
CA VAL A 92 13.35 20.58 -6.50
C VAL A 92 11.89 20.58 -6.92
N ASP A 93 11.00 20.38 -5.97
CA ASP A 93 9.56 20.51 -6.16
C ASP A 93 9.07 21.73 -5.36
N THR A 94 8.47 22.68 -6.07
CA THR A 94 7.90 23.91 -5.49
C THR A 94 6.37 23.88 -5.48
N THR A 95 5.76 22.76 -5.84
CA THR A 95 4.29 22.62 -5.97
C THR A 95 3.65 21.83 -4.84
N LEU A 96 4.42 20.96 -4.16
CA LEU A 96 3.90 20.05 -3.13
C LEU A 96 3.82 20.66 -1.72
N ALA A 97 4.44 21.82 -1.48
CA ALA A 97 4.44 22.48 -0.17
C ALA A 97 4.64 24.00 -0.32
N GLU A 98 4.40 24.75 0.76
CA GLU A 98 4.65 26.19 0.81
C GLU A 98 6.14 26.53 0.64
N GLU A 99 7.03 25.64 1.08
CA GLU A 99 8.48 25.76 0.93
C GLU A 99 9.01 24.78 -0.12
N PRO A 100 10.08 25.13 -0.86
CA PRO A 100 10.67 24.25 -1.85
C PRO A 100 11.19 22.96 -1.20
N LEU A 101 10.66 21.82 -1.64
CA LEU A 101 11.10 20.51 -1.21
C LEU A 101 12.11 19.93 -2.17
N ARG A 102 13.11 19.26 -1.62
CA ARG A 102 14.05 18.44 -2.38
C ARG A 102 13.49 17.02 -2.46
N VAL A 103 13.29 16.53 -3.67
CA VAL A 103 12.72 15.21 -3.93
C VAL A 103 13.78 14.34 -4.54
N VAL A 104 14.13 13.26 -3.85
CA VAL A 104 15.05 12.24 -4.32
C VAL A 104 14.26 11.00 -4.67
N VAL A 105 14.42 10.51 -5.90
CA VAL A 105 13.90 9.20 -6.29
C VAL A 105 14.97 8.16 -6.01
N LEU A 106 14.64 7.21 -5.14
CA LEU A 106 15.50 6.11 -4.74
C LEU A 106 15.02 4.81 -5.38
N THR A 107 15.96 4.00 -5.85
CA THR A 107 15.70 2.65 -6.37
C THR A 107 16.58 1.63 -5.65
N CYS A 108 16.01 0.50 -5.23
CA CYS A 108 16.75 -0.56 -4.54
C CYS A 108 17.73 -1.25 -5.49
N LYS A 109 18.97 -1.47 -5.04
CA LYS A 109 20.00 -2.18 -5.81
C LYS A 109 19.73 -3.68 -5.94
N ARG A 110 18.87 -4.25 -5.08
CA ARG A 110 18.55 -5.69 -5.04
C ARG A 110 17.18 -6.03 -5.64
N CYS A 111 16.10 -5.48 -5.10
CA CYS A 111 14.73 -5.84 -5.53
C CYS A 111 14.10 -4.86 -6.53
N GLY A 112 14.77 -3.75 -6.84
CA GLY A 112 14.24 -2.73 -7.76
C GLY A 112 13.11 -1.86 -7.20
N HIS A 113 12.72 -2.03 -5.93
CA HIS A 113 11.70 -1.18 -5.31
C HIS A 113 12.09 0.31 -5.40
N ARG A 114 11.15 1.13 -5.88
CA ARG A 114 11.32 2.55 -6.13
C ARG A 114 10.49 3.36 -5.14
N ARG A 115 11.09 4.37 -4.52
CA ARG A 115 10.39 5.29 -3.60
C ARG A 115 10.88 6.72 -3.74
N ARG A 116 10.04 7.67 -3.38
CA ARG A 116 10.45 9.07 -3.23
C ARG A 116 10.94 9.31 -1.81
N TRP A 117 11.87 10.24 -1.66
CA TRP A 117 12.36 10.72 -0.39
C TRP A 117 12.37 12.25 -0.40
N TYR A 118 11.65 12.84 0.54
CA TYR A 118 11.42 14.27 0.63
C TYR A 118 12.32 14.87 1.72
N ALA A 119 12.97 16.00 1.41
CA ALA A 119 13.79 16.75 2.34
C ALA A 119 13.55 18.26 2.25
N ARG A 120 13.74 18.93 3.38
CA ARG A 120 13.70 20.38 3.54
C ARG A 120 15.07 20.88 4.02
N VAL A 121 15.65 21.85 3.33
CA VAL A 121 16.93 22.43 3.71
C VAL A 121 16.69 23.55 4.73
N ARG A 122 17.22 23.40 5.95
CA ARG A 122 17.21 24.47 6.97
C ARG A 122 17.97 25.67 6.41
N GLY A 123 17.29 26.81 6.31
CA GLY A 123 17.88 28.05 5.79
C GLY A 123 17.60 28.34 4.31
N ALA A 124 16.69 27.61 3.64
CA ALA A 124 16.19 28.01 2.32
C ALA A 124 15.23 29.25 2.37
N GLN A 125 15.30 30.06 3.44
CA GLN A 125 14.68 31.39 3.44
C GLN A 125 15.48 32.26 2.47
N ALA A 126 14.81 32.64 1.39
CA ALA A 126 15.35 33.42 0.30
C ALA A 126 15.99 34.73 0.78
N HIS A 127 17.22 34.99 0.31
CA HIS A 127 17.68 36.34 -0.01
C HIS A 127 17.18 36.72 -1.40
#